data_AF-A0A1S3QQ28-F1
#
_entry.id   AF-A0A1S3QQ28-F1
#
_cell.length_a   1.000
_cell.length_b   1.000
_cell.length_c   1.000
_cell.angle_alpha   90.00
_cell.angle_beta   90.00
_cell.angle_gamma   90.00
#
_symmetry.space_group_name_H-M   'P 1'
#
loop_
_entity.id
_entity.type
_entity.pdbx_description
1 polymer ?
#
loop_
_entity_poly.entity_id
_entity_poly.type
_entity_poly.pdbx_seq_one_letter_code
_entity_poly.pdbx_strand_id
1 'polypeptide(L)'
;MALYEYVTRDQLSGFDKYKYSAVDSNPLSVYVMHPFWNSVVKVMPRWLAPNLITFTGFMFLVFNFLMLSFYDYHFDASAEGYSHVPSWVWVAAGLFNFLAYTLDGVDGKQARRTNSSTPLGELFDHGLDSWACVFFVATVYSIFGRGPSGVGVATLYYILWVVLFSFILSHWEKYNTGILFLPWGYDISQVIISIVYIFTAMVGVETWYEPIWWNFHYRDLFTFMILGCSFTVTLPMSLYNVFKASRSNTLKHSSMYEAFLPFLSPVLLFLLSSVWVIFSP
;
A
#
# COMPACT_ATOMS: atom_id res chain seq x y z
N MET A 1 -12.79 -32.82 12.27
CA MET A 1 -13.55 -32.71 11.00
C MET A 1 -14.03 -31.28 10.89
N ALA A 2 -13.43 -30.48 10.00
CA ALA A 2 -13.93 -29.13 9.76
C ALA A 2 -15.25 -29.24 8.98
N LEU A 3 -16.36 -28.86 9.60
CA LEU A 3 -17.74 -29.09 9.10
C LEU A 3 -18.20 -28.09 8.03
N TYR A 4 -17.28 -27.32 7.43
CA TYR A 4 -17.60 -26.40 6.35
C TYR A 4 -16.43 -26.35 5.36
N GLU A 5 -16.64 -26.84 4.14
CA GLU A 5 -15.70 -26.65 3.03
C GLU A 5 -15.85 -25.21 2.52
N TYR A 6 -14.98 -24.31 2.98
CA TYR A 6 -14.97 -22.90 2.58
C TYR A 6 -14.68 -22.71 1.08
N VAL A 7 -13.98 -23.68 0.47
CA VAL A 7 -13.64 -23.69 -0.95
C VAL A 7 -14.25 -24.94 -1.58
N THR A 8 -15.16 -24.75 -2.54
CA THR A 8 -15.78 -25.87 -3.25
C THR A 8 -14.79 -26.57 -4.17
N ARG A 9 -15.08 -27.82 -4.56
CA ARG A 9 -14.25 -28.55 -5.55
C ARG A 9 -14.11 -27.81 -6.87
N ASP A 10 -15.17 -27.11 -7.31
CA ASP A 10 -15.13 -26.30 -8.53
C ASP A 10 -14.17 -25.11 -8.38
N GLN A 11 -14.20 -24.42 -7.23
CA GLN A 11 -13.27 -23.34 -6.92
C GLN A 11 -11.81 -23.84 -6.84
N LEU A 12 -11.59 -25.01 -6.23
CA LEU A 12 -10.27 -25.66 -6.18
C LEU A 12 -9.76 -25.99 -7.59
N SER A 13 -10.63 -26.55 -8.45
CA SER A 13 -10.26 -26.83 -9.85
C SER A 13 -9.98 -25.58 -10.68
N GLY A 14 -10.51 -24.43 -10.24
CA GLY A 14 -10.22 -23.12 -10.81
C GLY A 14 -8.78 -22.67 -10.59
N PHE A 15 -8.12 -23.13 -9.52
CA PHE A 15 -6.73 -22.76 -9.22
C PHE A 15 -5.74 -23.29 -10.27
N ASP A 16 -5.98 -24.49 -10.82
CA ASP A 16 -5.13 -25.05 -11.88
C ASP A 16 -5.23 -24.28 -13.20
N LYS A 17 -6.34 -23.56 -13.41
CA LYS A 17 -6.60 -22.74 -14.59
C LYS A 17 -6.24 -21.27 -14.38
N TYR A 18 -5.92 -20.88 -13.15
CA TYR A 18 -5.65 -19.49 -12.80
C TYR A 18 -4.38 -19.01 -13.50
N LYS A 19 -4.49 -17.87 -14.19
CA LYS A 19 -3.35 -17.15 -14.75
C LYS A 19 -3.37 -15.73 -14.25
N TYR A 20 -2.29 -15.34 -13.60
CA TYR A 20 -2.09 -13.96 -13.17
C TYR A 20 -2.11 -13.04 -14.40
N SER A 21 -2.87 -11.95 -14.29
CA SER A 21 -2.98 -10.93 -15.33
C SER A 21 -2.95 -9.57 -14.65
N ALA A 22 -1.92 -8.80 -14.95
CA ALA A 22 -1.77 -7.45 -14.46
C ALA A 22 -1.28 -6.53 -15.58
N VAL A 23 -1.71 -5.28 -15.53
CA VAL A 23 -1.31 -4.22 -16.43
C VAL A 23 -0.77 -3.06 -15.62
N ASP A 24 0.46 -2.67 -15.95
CA ASP A 24 1.09 -1.47 -15.43
C ASP A 24 1.22 -0.44 -16.55
N SER A 25 0.72 0.76 -16.30
CA SER A 25 0.84 1.92 -17.20
C SER A 25 1.52 3.11 -16.54
N ASN A 26 2.02 2.94 -15.30
CA ASN A 26 2.68 3.99 -14.55
C ASN A 26 4.03 4.33 -15.21
N PRO A 27 4.27 5.58 -15.65
CA PRO A 27 5.54 5.95 -16.28
C PRO A 27 6.75 5.68 -15.38
N LEU A 28 6.63 5.90 -14.06
CA LEU A 28 7.73 5.61 -13.12
C LEU A 28 8.03 4.12 -13.09
N SER A 29 6.99 3.28 -12.99
CA SER A 29 7.15 1.82 -13.01
C SER A 29 7.80 1.36 -14.31
N VAL A 30 7.19 1.71 -15.44
CA VAL A 30 7.53 1.18 -16.76
C VAL A 30 8.95 1.56 -17.16
N TYR A 31 9.35 2.82 -16.95
CA TYR A 31 10.61 3.35 -17.47
C TYR A 31 11.77 3.30 -16.47
N VAL A 32 11.50 3.21 -15.16
CA VAL A 32 12.55 3.25 -14.13
C VAL A 32 12.55 1.95 -13.30
N MET A 33 11.42 1.64 -12.66
CA MET A 33 11.39 0.60 -11.64
C MET A 33 11.45 -0.81 -12.24
N HIS A 34 10.71 -1.08 -13.32
CA HIS A 34 10.77 -2.35 -14.02
C HIS A 34 12.17 -2.69 -14.55
N PRO A 35 12.89 -1.78 -15.26
CA PRO A 35 14.31 -2.00 -15.61
C PRO A 35 15.20 -2.28 -14.39
N PHE A 36 15.02 -1.53 -13.30
CA PHE A 36 15.76 -1.74 -12.06
C PHE A 36 15.49 -3.13 -11.45
N TRP A 37 14.23 -3.48 -11.19
CA TRP A 37 13.83 -4.78 -10.66
C TRP A 37 14.21 -5.95 -11.57
N ASN A 38 14.15 -5.78 -12.89
CA ASN A 38 14.63 -6.78 -13.86
C ASN A 38 16.14 -7.02 -13.76
N SER A 39 16.89 -6.05 -13.25
CA SER A 39 18.32 -6.19 -12.96
C SER A 39 18.53 -6.85 -11.61
N VAL A 40 17.80 -6.42 -10.57
CA VAL A 40 17.86 -6.99 -9.21
C VAL A 40 17.52 -8.48 -9.21
N VAL A 41 16.44 -8.88 -9.89
CA VAL A 41 16.01 -10.29 -9.94
C VAL A 41 17.08 -11.21 -10.51
N LYS A 42 17.98 -10.72 -11.38
CA LYS A 42 19.06 -11.55 -11.96
C LYS A 42 20.10 -11.97 -10.92
N VAL A 43 20.31 -11.13 -9.91
CA VAL A 43 21.23 -11.36 -8.79
C VAL A 43 20.64 -12.34 -7.77
N MET A 44 19.30 -12.44 -7.70
CA MET A 44 18.64 -13.37 -6.78
C MET A 44 18.97 -14.83 -7.12
N PRO A 45 19.33 -15.67 -6.14
CA PRO A 45 19.52 -17.10 -6.35
C PRO A 45 18.23 -17.78 -6.83
N ARG A 46 18.33 -18.76 -7.72
CA ARG A 46 17.14 -19.45 -8.25
C ARG A 46 16.43 -20.37 -7.23
N TRP A 47 17.11 -20.76 -6.14
CA TRP A 47 16.50 -21.53 -5.06
C TRP A 47 15.65 -20.67 -4.13
N LEU A 48 15.80 -19.35 -4.19
CA LEU A 48 15.08 -18.43 -3.32
C LEU A 48 13.61 -18.35 -3.76
N ALA A 49 12.72 -18.82 -2.87
CA ALA A 49 11.29 -18.83 -3.12
C ALA A 49 10.71 -17.40 -3.19
N PRO A 50 9.81 -17.10 -4.15
CA PRO A 50 9.19 -15.78 -4.26
C PRO A 50 8.50 -15.33 -2.98
N ASN A 51 7.68 -16.19 -2.35
CA ASN A 51 6.98 -15.83 -1.12
C ASN A 51 7.94 -15.48 0.04
N LEU A 52 9.16 -16.01 0.05
CA LEU A 52 10.17 -15.61 1.04
C LEU A 52 10.69 -14.20 0.75
N ILE A 53 10.80 -13.80 -0.51
CA ILE A 53 11.13 -12.43 -0.93
C ILE A 53 10.03 -11.47 -0.45
N THR A 54 8.77 -11.78 -0.76
CA THR A 54 7.58 -11.05 -0.30
C THR A 54 7.58 -10.88 1.22
N PHE A 55 7.71 -11.99 1.95
CA PHE A 55 7.69 -11.98 3.42
C PHE A 55 8.85 -11.17 4.00
N THR A 56 10.04 -11.27 3.40
CA THR A 56 11.20 -10.48 3.83
C THR A 56 10.96 -8.98 3.62
N GLY A 57 10.38 -8.59 2.48
CA GLY A 57 9.98 -7.20 2.22
C GLY A 57 8.99 -6.69 3.26
N PHE A 58 7.94 -7.48 3.53
CA PHE A 58 6.95 -7.16 4.55
C PHE A 58 7.57 -7.03 5.95
N MET A 59 8.53 -7.87 6.33
CA MET A 59 9.23 -7.75 7.62
C MET A 59 10.02 -6.45 7.76
N PHE A 60 10.58 -5.89 6.68
CA PHE A 60 11.20 -4.56 6.74
C PHE A 60 10.18 -3.47 7.09
N LEU A 61 8.94 -3.56 6.59
CA LEU A 61 7.86 -2.64 6.95
C LEU A 61 7.44 -2.81 8.41
N VAL A 62 7.32 -4.05 8.89
CA VAL A 62 7.04 -4.35 10.30
C VAL A 62 8.14 -3.79 11.20
N PHE A 63 9.42 -4.02 10.87
CA PHE A 63 10.52 -3.48 11.64
C PHE A 63 10.56 -1.95 11.60
N ASN A 64 10.26 -1.34 10.47
CA ASN A 64 10.16 0.11 10.38
C ASN A 64 9.05 0.66 11.30
N PHE A 65 7.87 0.04 11.27
CA PHE A 65 6.77 0.38 12.16
C PHE A 65 7.13 0.21 13.64
N LEU A 66 7.72 -0.92 14.03
CA LEU A 66 8.08 -1.18 15.43
C LEU A 66 9.19 -0.24 15.91
N MET A 67 10.18 0.05 15.05
CA MET A 67 11.28 0.96 15.34
C MET A 67 10.76 2.39 15.58
N LEU A 68 9.93 2.91 14.68
CA LEU A 68 9.32 4.23 14.86
C LEU A 68 8.38 4.25 16.06
N SER A 69 7.55 3.20 16.26
CA SER A 69 6.67 3.10 17.44
C SER A 69 7.44 3.06 18.75
N PHE A 70 8.68 2.55 18.77
CA PHE A 70 9.52 2.55 19.96
C PHE A 70 10.00 3.96 20.32
N TYR A 71 10.35 4.78 19.32
CA TYR A 71 10.83 6.15 19.53
C TYR A 71 9.70 7.19 19.61
N ASP A 72 8.55 6.91 18.99
CA ASP A 72 7.45 7.85 18.77
C ASP A 72 6.08 7.18 19.04
N TYR A 73 5.98 6.48 20.18
CA TYR A 73 4.78 5.72 20.55
C TYR A 73 3.50 6.57 20.59
N HIS A 74 3.62 7.84 20.97
CA HIS A 74 2.49 8.76 21.08
C HIS A 74 2.30 9.67 19.86
N PHE A 75 3.15 9.58 18.84
CA PHE A 75 3.20 10.50 17.70
C PHE A 75 3.48 11.96 18.07
N ASP A 76 4.15 12.20 19.20
CA ASP A 76 4.53 13.52 19.69
C ASP A 76 6.01 13.84 19.48
N ALA A 77 6.83 12.86 19.07
CA ALA A 77 8.26 13.06 18.88
C ALA A 77 8.58 14.06 17.76
N SER A 78 7.64 14.35 16.86
CA SER A 78 7.79 15.39 15.83
C SER A 78 7.08 16.70 16.19
N ALA A 79 6.67 16.89 17.45
CA ALA A 79 6.12 18.15 17.94
C ALA A 79 7.21 19.02 18.58
N GLU A 80 7.02 20.33 18.54
CA GLU A 80 7.92 21.30 19.19
C GLU A 80 7.99 21.03 20.71
N GLY A 81 9.22 21.03 21.25
CA GLY A 81 9.48 20.81 22.68
C GLY A 81 9.57 19.33 23.11
N TYR A 82 9.49 18.38 22.19
CA TYR A 82 9.65 16.95 22.46
C TYR A 82 11.04 16.43 22.05
N SER A 83 11.39 15.25 22.55
CA SER A 83 12.61 14.55 22.12
C SER A 83 12.38 13.95 20.73
N HIS A 84 13.07 14.47 19.73
CA HIS A 84 12.95 14.00 18.35
C HIS A 84 13.51 12.59 18.13
N VAL A 85 12.91 11.88 17.16
CA VAL A 85 13.40 10.59 16.68
C VAL A 85 14.84 10.76 16.15
N PRO A 86 15.82 9.93 16.57
CA PRO A 86 17.20 10.06 16.13
C PRO A 86 17.37 9.96 14.61
N SER A 87 18.26 10.76 14.00
CA SER A 87 18.46 10.80 12.54
C SER A 87 18.74 9.43 11.89
N TRP A 88 19.47 8.54 12.56
CA TRP A 88 19.76 7.21 12.01
C TRP A 88 18.49 6.35 11.81
N VAL A 89 17.46 6.57 12.63
CA VAL A 89 16.16 5.88 12.53
C VAL A 89 15.46 6.30 11.24
N TRP A 90 15.52 7.58 10.89
CA TRP A 90 14.99 8.09 9.62
C TRP A 90 15.76 7.55 8.41
N VAL A 91 17.09 7.44 8.49
CA VAL A 91 17.88 6.75 7.44
C VAL A 91 17.46 5.29 7.31
N ALA A 92 17.35 4.58 8.43
CA ALA A 92 16.91 3.18 8.44
C ALA A 92 15.49 3.03 7.86
N ALA A 93 14.57 3.93 8.21
CA ALA A 93 13.20 3.94 7.70
C ALA A 93 13.16 4.09 6.17
N GLY A 94 13.94 5.03 5.62
CA GLY A 94 14.06 5.22 4.18
C GLY A 94 14.63 4.00 3.46
N LEU A 95 15.69 3.40 4.02
CA LEU A 95 16.31 2.19 3.45
C LEU A 95 15.39 0.97 3.54
N PHE A 96 14.74 0.75 4.68
CA PHE A 96 13.81 -0.37 4.87
C PHE A 96 12.59 -0.24 4.00
N ASN A 97 12.02 0.96 3.86
CA ASN A 97 10.89 1.19 2.95
C ASN A 97 11.28 0.91 1.49
N PHE A 98 12.43 1.44 1.04
CA PHE A 98 12.89 1.20 -0.32
C PHE A 98 13.26 -0.27 -0.58
N LEU A 99 13.83 -0.96 0.40
CA LEU A 99 14.09 -2.40 0.31
C LEU A 99 12.80 -3.20 0.24
N ALA A 100 11.81 -2.90 1.10
CA ALA A 100 10.51 -3.56 1.07
C ALA A 100 9.85 -3.41 -0.30
N TYR A 101 9.78 -2.18 -0.80
CA TYR A 101 9.25 -1.86 -2.13
C TYR A 101 10.04 -2.54 -3.26
N THR A 102 11.36 -2.67 -3.11
CA THR A 102 12.19 -3.40 -4.09
C THR A 102 11.91 -4.89 -4.09
N LEU A 103 11.74 -5.51 -2.92
CA LEU A 103 11.49 -6.94 -2.79
C LEU A 103 10.10 -7.31 -3.30
N ASP A 104 9.09 -6.49 -2.99
CA ASP A 104 7.74 -6.53 -3.57
C ASP A 104 7.80 -6.52 -5.11
N GLY A 105 8.39 -5.51 -5.74
CA GLY A 105 8.49 -5.45 -7.21
C GLY A 105 9.33 -6.56 -7.88
N VAL A 106 10.12 -7.32 -7.11
CA VAL A 106 11.00 -8.40 -7.59
C VAL A 106 10.37 -9.79 -7.45
N ASP A 107 9.46 -10.01 -6.51
CA ASP A 107 8.97 -11.35 -6.18
C ASP A 107 8.24 -12.03 -7.36
N GLY A 108 7.38 -11.32 -8.07
CA GLY A 108 6.63 -11.82 -9.21
C GLY A 108 7.54 -12.04 -10.41
N LYS A 109 8.61 -11.25 -10.51
CA LYS A 109 9.67 -11.45 -11.53
C LYS A 109 10.45 -12.71 -11.21
N GLN A 110 10.75 -12.97 -9.93
CA GLN A 110 11.38 -14.21 -9.49
C GLN A 110 10.45 -15.39 -9.77
N ALA A 111 9.16 -15.30 -9.42
CA ALA A 111 8.18 -16.35 -9.65
C ALA A 111 8.08 -16.77 -11.13
N ARG A 112 8.10 -15.79 -12.04
CA ARG A 112 8.16 -16.05 -13.49
C ARG A 112 9.49 -16.70 -13.91
N ARG A 113 10.61 -16.24 -13.35
CA ARG A 113 11.96 -16.77 -13.66
C ARG A 113 12.15 -18.21 -13.19
N THR A 114 11.49 -18.61 -12.11
CA THR A 114 11.57 -19.96 -11.52
C THR A 114 10.39 -20.86 -11.88
N ASN A 115 9.46 -20.39 -12.74
CA ASN A 115 8.22 -21.10 -13.08
C ASN A 115 7.40 -21.52 -11.84
N SER A 116 7.35 -20.65 -10.82
CA SER A 116 6.67 -20.90 -9.54
C SER A 116 5.56 -19.89 -9.25
N SER A 117 4.99 -19.26 -10.28
CA SER A 117 3.81 -18.39 -10.16
C SER A 117 2.57 -19.23 -9.80
N THR A 118 1.90 -18.87 -8.71
CA THR A 118 0.70 -19.57 -8.23
C THR A 118 -0.34 -18.59 -7.69
N PRO A 119 -1.65 -18.90 -7.76
CA PRO A 119 -2.68 -18.07 -7.12
C PRO A 119 -2.49 -17.92 -5.60
N LEU A 120 -1.87 -18.90 -4.93
CA LEU A 120 -1.53 -18.78 -3.51
C LEU A 120 -0.41 -17.76 -3.28
N GLY A 121 0.63 -17.74 -4.12
CA GLY A 121 1.71 -16.77 -4.02
C GLY A 121 1.19 -15.33 -4.17
N GLU A 122 0.28 -15.12 -5.12
CA GLU A 122 -0.37 -13.82 -5.32
C GLU A 122 -1.31 -13.44 -4.18
N LEU A 123 -2.08 -14.39 -3.64
CA LEU A 123 -2.90 -14.14 -2.45
C LEU A 123 -2.03 -13.75 -1.24
N PHE A 124 -0.88 -14.40 -1.10
CA PHE A 124 0.06 -14.12 -0.02
C PHE A 124 0.65 -12.71 -0.16
N ASP A 125 1.10 -12.35 -1.36
CA ASP A 125 1.64 -11.04 -1.72
C ASP A 125 0.66 -9.91 -1.41
N HIS A 126 -0.50 -9.91 -2.08
CA HIS A 126 -1.49 -8.86 -1.88
C HIS A 126 -2.08 -8.87 -0.46
N GLY A 127 -2.10 -10.04 0.20
CA GLY A 127 -2.49 -10.15 1.59
C GLY A 127 -1.56 -9.34 2.51
N LEU A 128 -0.25 -9.40 2.28
CA LEU A 128 0.73 -8.61 3.02
C LEU A 128 0.69 -7.13 2.62
N ASP A 129 0.44 -6.78 1.36
CA ASP A 129 0.27 -5.39 0.92
C ASP A 129 -0.90 -4.68 1.62
N SER A 130 -1.98 -5.43 1.88
CA SER A 130 -3.13 -4.88 2.61
C SER A 130 -2.76 -4.44 4.03
N TRP A 131 -1.85 -5.17 4.69
CA TRP A 131 -1.29 -4.79 6.00
C TRP A 131 -0.26 -3.68 5.87
N ALA A 132 0.55 -3.68 4.81
CA ALA A 132 1.54 -2.64 4.52
C ALA A 132 0.89 -1.25 4.48
N CYS A 133 -0.35 -1.13 3.98
CA CYS A 133 -1.12 0.12 4.02
C CYS A 133 -1.20 0.74 5.42
N VAL A 134 -1.40 -0.08 6.45
CA VAL A 134 -1.50 0.38 7.86
C VAL A 134 -0.15 0.88 8.37
N PHE A 135 0.91 0.09 8.16
CA PHE A 135 2.26 0.47 8.59
C PHE A 135 2.78 1.71 7.88
N PHE A 136 2.50 1.83 6.58
CA PHE A 136 2.84 3.00 5.79
C PHE A 136 2.21 4.26 6.41
N VAL A 137 0.89 4.28 6.60
CA VAL A 137 0.20 5.46 7.13
C VAL A 137 0.69 5.84 8.53
N ALA A 138 0.92 4.86 9.41
CA ALA A 138 1.46 5.10 10.74
C ALA A 138 2.89 5.67 10.72
N THR A 139 3.78 5.08 9.92
CA THR A 139 5.18 5.52 9.86
C THR A 139 5.35 6.90 9.22
N VAL A 140 4.54 7.23 8.20
CA VAL A 140 4.53 8.58 7.64
C VAL A 140 4.00 9.60 8.65
N TYR A 141 3.01 9.22 9.45
CA TYR A 141 2.46 10.11 10.46
C TYR A 141 3.49 10.53 11.50
N SER A 142 4.46 9.66 11.84
CA SER A 142 5.59 10.03 12.70
C SER A 142 6.44 11.19 12.16
N ILE A 143 6.44 11.48 10.85
CA ILE A 143 7.16 12.63 10.29
C ILE A 143 6.51 13.95 10.72
N PHE A 144 5.19 14.00 10.76
CA PHE A 144 4.43 15.22 11.05
C PHE A 144 3.97 15.30 12.50
N GLY A 145 3.70 14.16 13.14
CA GLY A 145 3.18 14.04 14.50
C GLY A 145 1.76 14.58 14.69
N ARG A 146 1.27 14.52 15.93
CA ARG A 146 -0.07 14.99 16.36
C ARG A 146 -0.09 16.38 16.99
N GLY A 147 1.05 17.08 17.02
CA GLY A 147 1.19 18.41 17.63
C GLY A 147 0.53 19.54 16.83
N PRO A 148 0.60 20.80 17.31
CA PRO A 148 0.04 21.96 16.61
C PRO A 148 0.61 22.18 15.20
N SER A 149 1.88 21.83 14.99
CA SER A 149 2.57 21.83 13.68
C SER A 149 2.30 20.58 12.83
N GLY A 150 1.69 19.54 13.43
CA GLY A 150 1.46 18.25 12.82
C GLY A 150 0.05 18.04 12.25
N VAL A 151 -0.41 16.81 12.17
CA VAL A 151 -1.71 16.44 11.62
C VAL A 151 -2.59 15.88 12.73
N GLY A 152 -3.86 16.29 12.82
CA GLY A 152 -4.77 15.74 13.84
C GLY A 152 -4.98 14.22 13.69
N VAL A 153 -5.18 13.51 14.80
CA VAL A 153 -5.39 12.05 14.81
C VAL A 153 -6.63 11.64 14.00
N ALA A 154 -7.67 12.48 13.97
CA ALA A 154 -8.84 12.25 13.11
C ALA A 154 -8.48 12.30 11.61
N THR A 155 -7.60 13.22 11.21
CA THR A 155 -7.12 13.29 9.83
C THR A 155 -6.31 12.05 9.48
N LEU A 156 -5.45 11.56 10.38
CA LEU A 156 -4.75 10.29 10.21
C LEU A 156 -5.72 9.13 9.97
N TYR A 157 -6.77 9.04 10.81
CA TYR A 157 -7.81 8.02 10.67
C TYR A 157 -8.45 8.05 9.28
N TYR A 158 -8.82 9.23 8.76
CA TYR A 158 -9.39 9.35 7.42
C TYR A 158 -8.37 9.06 6.30
N ILE A 159 -7.12 9.47 6.46
CA ILE A 159 -6.03 9.13 5.51
C ILE A 159 -5.86 7.61 5.42
N LEU A 160 -5.87 6.91 6.56
CA LEU A 160 -5.81 5.44 6.59
C LEU A 160 -6.92 4.82 5.75
N TRP A 161 -8.15 5.29 5.90
CA TRP A 161 -9.26 4.77 5.10
C TRP A 161 -9.17 5.09 3.63
N VAL A 162 -8.64 6.25 3.26
CA VAL A 162 -8.44 6.61 1.85
C VAL A 162 -7.40 5.70 1.21
N VAL A 163 -6.30 5.41 1.91
CA VAL A 163 -5.26 4.49 1.43
C VAL A 163 -5.81 3.06 1.31
N LEU A 164 -6.47 2.55 2.36
CA LEU A 164 -7.10 1.22 2.33
C LEU A 164 -8.17 1.11 1.25
N PHE A 165 -9.03 2.14 1.10
CA PHE A 165 -10.04 2.18 0.05
C PHE A 165 -9.40 2.14 -1.34
N SER A 166 -8.33 2.91 -1.57
CA SER A 166 -7.58 2.90 -2.83
C SER A 166 -7.01 1.52 -3.15
N PHE A 167 -6.47 0.83 -2.15
CA PHE A 167 -5.98 -0.55 -2.28
C PHE A 167 -7.11 -1.52 -2.62
N ILE A 168 -8.22 -1.48 -1.86
CA ILE A 168 -9.41 -2.32 -2.07
C ILE A 168 -10.03 -2.07 -3.45
N LEU A 169 -10.02 -0.82 -3.92
CA LEU A 169 -10.62 -0.46 -5.20
C LEU A 169 -9.91 -1.15 -6.38
N SER A 170 -8.58 -1.23 -6.36
CA SER A 170 -7.81 -1.97 -7.38
C SER A 170 -8.15 -3.47 -7.37
N HIS A 171 -8.44 -4.04 -6.19
CA HIS A 171 -8.84 -5.43 -6.05
C HIS A 171 -10.30 -5.66 -6.47
N TRP A 172 -11.19 -4.71 -6.21
CA TRP A 172 -12.55 -4.69 -6.74
C TRP A 172 -12.54 -4.63 -8.27
N GLU A 173 -11.70 -3.79 -8.85
CA GLU A 173 -11.50 -3.69 -10.29
C GLU A 173 -11.02 -5.03 -10.88
N LYS A 174 -10.03 -5.65 -10.27
CA LYS A 174 -9.54 -6.98 -10.67
C LYS A 174 -10.59 -8.07 -10.53
N TYR A 175 -11.38 -8.05 -9.45
CA TYR A 175 -12.49 -8.99 -9.24
C TYR A 175 -13.47 -8.94 -10.42
N ASN A 176 -13.83 -7.73 -10.85
CA ASN A 176 -14.81 -7.52 -11.91
C ASN A 176 -14.25 -7.73 -13.32
N THR A 177 -13.01 -7.33 -13.59
CA THR A 177 -12.40 -7.36 -14.94
C THR A 177 -11.52 -8.58 -15.19
N GLY A 178 -11.03 -9.22 -14.13
CA GLY A 178 -10.02 -10.27 -14.21
C GLY A 178 -8.59 -9.80 -14.41
N ILE A 179 -8.34 -8.48 -14.43
CA ILE A 179 -7.02 -7.88 -14.66
C ILE A 179 -6.72 -6.95 -13.49
N LEU A 180 -5.55 -7.10 -12.87
CA LEU A 180 -5.07 -6.14 -11.88
C LEU A 180 -4.42 -4.95 -12.59
N PHE A 181 -5.03 -3.77 -12.48
CA PHE A 181 -4.40 -2.54 -12.93
C PHE A 181 -3.61 -1.94 -11.77
N LEU A 182 -2.30 -1.80 -11.95
CA LEU A 182 -1.44 -1.28 -10.89
C LEU A 182 -1.66 0.24 -10.72
N PRO A 183 -1.97 0.72 -9.51
CA PRO A 183 -2.27 2.12 -9.28
C PRO A 183 -1.01 2.98 -9.37
N TRP A 184 -1.06 4.05 -10.17
CA TRP A 184 0.09 4.94 -10.38
C TRP A 184 0.62 5.57 -9.09
N GLY A 185 -0.29 5.86 -8.14
CA GLY A 185 0.07 6.46 -6.86
C GLY A 185 0.99 5.58 -6.00
N TYR A 186 0.97 4.26 -6.19
CA TYR A 186 1.72 3.33 -5.35
C TYR A 186 3.23 3.54 -5.49
N ASP A 187 3.82 3.27 -6.67
CA ASP A 187 5.27 3.41 -6.87
C ASP A 187 5.80 4.81 -6.54
N ILE A 188 5.04 5.84 -6.95
CA ILE A 188 5.41 7.23 -6.70
C ILE A 188 5.47 7.47 -5.19
N SER A 189 4.46 7.00 -4.43
CA SER A 189 4.44 7.14 -2.98
C SER A 189 5.60 6.40 -2.31
N GLN A 190 5.94 5.19 -2.76
CA GLN A 190 7.02 4.39 -2.17
C GLN A 190 8.41 4.99 -2.40
N VAL A 191 8.67 5.54 -3.59
CA VAL A 191 9.93 6.22 -3.88
C VAL A 191 10.01 7.55 -3.12
N ILE A 192 8.95 8.37 -3.18
CA ILE A 192 8.94 9.68 -2.51
C ILE A 192 9.09 9.50 -1.01
N ILE A 193 8.36 8.59 -0.36
CA ILE A 193 8.44 8.46 1.09
C ILE A 193 9.83 8.00 1.55
N SER A 194 10.48 7.13 0.78
CA SER A 194 11.84 6.67 1.08
C SER A 194 12.82 7.84 1.06
N ILE A 195 12.66 8.75 0.09
CA ILE A 195 13.44 10.00 0.00
C ILE A 195 13.10 10.93 1.15
N VAL A 196 11.82 11.10 1.48
CA VAL A 196 11.37 11.98 2.58
C VAL A 196 11.97 11.52 3.89
N TYR A 197 11.99 10.22 4.20
CA TYR A 197 12.65 9.72 5.41
C TYR A 197 14.14 10.09 5.46
N ILE A 198 14.88 9.84 4.37
CA ILE A 198 16.31 10.19 4.30
C ILE A 198 16.51 11.71 4.40
N PHE A 199 15.62 12.49 3.80
CA PHE A 199 15.65 13.96 3.88
C PHE A 199 15.41 14.43 5.32
N THR A 200 14.38 13.92 6.00
CA THR A 200 14.12 14.19 7.42
C THR A 200 15.34 13.89 8.30
N ALA A 201 16.09 12.82 8.00
CA ALA A 201 17.32 12.50 8.73
C ALA A 201 18.38 13.61 8.66
N MET A 202 18.47 14.30 7.52
CA MET A 202 19.47 15.33 7.24
C MET A 202 19.06 16.71 7.77
N VAL A 203 17.78 17.05 7.65
CA VAL A 203 17.28 18.41 7.92
C VAL A 203 16.54 18.55 9.25
N GLY A 204 16.22 17.44 9.90
CA GLY A 204 15.37 17.42 11.09
C GLY A 204 13.88 17.48 10.76
N VAL A 205 13.06 17.09 11.72
CA VAL A 205 11.59 17.11 11.61
C VAL A 205 11.05 18.54 11.64
N GLU A 206 11.82 19.46 12.20
CA GLU A 206 11.50 20.87 12.38
C GLU A 206 11.31 21.59 11.04
N THR A 207 11.99 21.11 9.98
CA THR A 207 11.80 21.61 8.61
C THR A 207 10.34 21.46 8.14
N TRP A 208 9.62 20.45 8.62
CA TRP A 208 8.23 20.20 8.21
C TRP A 208 7.21 21.13 8.90
N TYR A 209 7.64 21.92 9.89
CA TYR A 209 6.77 22.88 10.59
C TYR A 209 6.55 24.14 9.75
N GLU A 210 7.49 24.46 8.86
CA GLU A 210 7.47 25.68 8.08
C GLU A 210 6.44 25.61 6.93
N PRO A 211 5.78 26.73 6.62
CA PRO A 211 4.91 26.79 5.46
C PRO A 211 5.71 26.74 4.16
N ILE A 212 5.18 26.05 3.15
CA ILE A 212 5.67 26.09 1.77
C ILE A 212 5.30 27.43 1.14
N TRP A 213 4.04 27.83 1.29
CA TRP A 213 3.51 29.07 0.72
C TRP A 213 2.39 29.63 1.58
N TRP A 214 2.62 30.81 2.17
CA TRP A 214 1.70 31.47 3.11
C TRP A 214 1.34 30.57 4.30
N ASN A 215 0.11 30.06 4.36
CA ASN A 215 -0.37 29.16 5.41
C ASN A 215 -0.45 27.70 4.95
N PHE A 216 0.07 27.38 3.77
CA PHE A 216 0.07 26.04 3.21
C PHE A 216 1.34 25.29 3.61
N HIS A 217 1.19 24.21 4.38
CA HIS A 217 2.30 23.46 4.95
C HIS A 217 2.54 22.13 4.22
N TYR A 218 3.68 21.49 4.48
CA TYR A 218 4.00 20.17 3.93
C TYR A 218 2.99 19.09 4.32
N ARG A 219 2.44 19.15 5.54
CA ARG A 219 1.35 18.27 5.99
C ARG A 219 0.09 18.40 5.13
N ASP A 220 -0.22 19.62 4.68
CA ASP A 220 -1.39 19.90 3.86
C ASP A 220 -1.15 19.35 2.46
N LEU A 221 0.02 19.62 1.88
CA LEU A 221 0.44 19.06 0.60
C LEU A 221 0.33 17.53 0.59
N PHE A 222 0.82 16.87 1.63
CA PHE A 222 0.77 15.41 1.74
C PHE A 222 -0.67 14.89 1.82
N THR A 223 -1.51 15.53 2.63
CA THR A 223 -2.94 15.21 2.74
C THR A 223 -3.67 15.41 1.40
N PHE A 224 -3.44 16.54 0.73
CA PHE A 224 -4.01 16.84 -0.59
C PHE A 224 -3.50 15.88 -1.66
N MET A 225 -2.24 15.45 -1.61
CA MET A 225 -1.69 14.49 -2.56
C MET A 225 -2.38 13.13 -2.42
N ILE A 226 -2.57 12.63 -1.19
CA ILE A 226 -3.25 11.35 -0.96
C ILE A 226 -4.71 11.42 -1.41
N LEU A 227 -5.45 12.43 -0.95
CA LEU A 227 -6.86 12.60 -1.31
C LEU A 227 -7.01 12.85 -2.82
N GLY A 228 -6.21 13.76 -3.36
CA GLY A 228 -6.19 14.11 -4.78
C GLY A 228 -5.90 12.90 -5.65
N CYS A 229 -4.87 12.11 -5.34
CA CYS A 229 -4.55 10.90 -6.09
C CYS A 229 -5.71 9.89 -6.05
N SER A 230 -6.30 9.66 -4.87
CA SER A 230 -7.45 8.76 -4.73
C SER A 230 -8.64 9.20 -5.61
N PHE A 231 -9.04 10.48 -5.57
CA PHE A 231 -10.24 10.96 -6.27
C PHE A 231 -10.03 11.31 -7.75
N THR A 232 -8.81 11.66 -8.17
CA THR A 232 -8.54 12.10 -9.54
C THR A 232 -7.83 11.05 -10.40
N VAL A 233 -7.13 10.09 -9.78
CA VAL A 233 -6.39 9.04 -10.47
C VAL A 233 -7.01 7.68 -10.19
N THR A 234 -6.93 7.21 -8.94
CA THR A 234 -7.29 5.82 -8.59
C THR A 234 -8.76 5.53 -8.88
N LEU A 235 -9.68 6.34 -8.33
CA LEU A 235 -11.11 6.11 -8.50
C LEU A 235 -11.59 6.24 -9.96
N PRO A 236 -11.27 7.32 -10.68
CA PRO A 236 -11.67 7.45 -12.08
C PRO A 236 -11.09 6.35 -12.97
N MET A 237 -9.85 5.92 -12.74
CA MET A 237 -9.20 4.88 -13.53
C MET A 237 -9.91 3.52 -13.34
N SER A 238 -10.15 3.11 -12.10
CA SER A 238 -10.85 1.85 -11.82
C SER A 238 -12.28 1.86 -12.36
N LEU A 239 -13.02 2.98 -12.23
CA LEU A 239 -14.35 3.12 -12.83
C LEU A 239 -14.30 3.05 -14.36
N TYR A 240 -13.33 3.72 -14.99
CA TYR A 240 -13.14 3.71 -16.44
C TYR A 240 -12.85 2.29 -16.96
N ASN A 241 -11.97 1.54 -16.29
CA ASN A 241 -11.60 0.19 -16.70
C ASN A 241 -12.76 -0.80 -16.53
N VAL A 242 -13.53 -0.71 -15.44
CA VAL A 242 -14.76 -1.50 -15.27
C VAL A 242 -15.82 -1.13 -16.32
N PHE A 243 -16.00 0.16 -16.61
CA PHE A 243 -16.91 0.62 -17.67
C PHE A 243 -16.47 0.11 -19.05
N LYS A 244 -15.17 0.17 -19.36
CA LYS A 244 -14.60 -0.36 -20.60
C LYS A 244 -14.83 -1.86 -20.70
N ALA A 245 -14.58 -2.61 -19.63
CA ALA A 245 -14.81 -4.05 -19.59
C ALA A 245 -16.29 -4.41 -19.79
N SER A 246 -17.21 -3.60 -19.23
CA SER A 246 -18.65 -3.71 -19.44
C SER A 246 -19.03 -3.49 -20.90
N ARG A 247 -18.55 -2.41 -21.52
CA ARG A 247 -18.79 -2.09 -22.94
C ARG A 247 -18.24 -3.16 -23.89
N SER A 248 -17.16 -3.81 -23.51
CA SER A 248 -16.55 -4.90 -24.28
C SER A 248 -17.12 -6.28 -23.97
N ASN A 249 -18.11 -6.41 -23.07
CA ASN A 249 -18.67 -7.70 -22.61
C ASN A 249 -17.60 -8.66 -22.06
N THR A 250 -16.63 -8.12 -21.31
CA THR A 250 -15.50 -8.87 -20.73
C THR A 250 -15.53 -8.92 -19.20
N LEU A 251 -16.59 -8.38 -18.57
CA LEU A 251 -16.78 -8.51 -17.13
C LEU A 251 -16.95 -9.97 -16.73
N LYS A 252 -16.35 -10.35 -15.59
CA LYS A 252 -16.48 -11.69 -15.01
C LYS A 252 -17.85 -11.95 -14.39
N HIS A 253 -18.49 -10.89 -13.92
CA HIS A 253 -19.75 -10.95 -13.19
C HIS A 253 -20.80 -10.11 -13.91
N SER A 254 -21.98 -10.68 -14.12
CA SER A 254 -23.09 -10.01 -14.82
C SER A 254 -24.09 -9.34 -13.87
N SER A 255 -24.10 -9.71 -12.59
CA SER A 255 -25.01 -9.14 -11.59
C SER A 255 -24.33 -8.06 -10.75
N MET A 256 -25.11 -7.03 -10.41
CA MET A 256 -24.65 -5.96 -9.51
C MET A 256 -24.31 -6.48 -8.11
N TYR A 257 -25.04 -7.51 -7.65
CA TYR A 257 -24.76 -8.14 -6.37
C TYR A 257 -23.34 -8.71 -6.33
N GLU A 258 -22.99 -9.55 -7.32
CA GLU A 258 -21.65 -10.15 -7.41
C GLU A 258 -20.59 -9.07 -7.58
N ALA A 259 -20.83 -8.07 -8.44
CA ALA A 259 -19.87 -7.01 -8.72
C ALA A 259 -19.47 -6.20 -7.49
N PHE A 260 -20.36 -6.04 -6.51
CA PHE A 260 -20.12 -5.28 -5.27
C PHE A 260 -19.84 -6.17 -4.05
N LEU A 261 -19.88 -7.49 -4.18
CA LEU A 261 -19.58 -8.43 -3.10
C LEU A 261 -18.23 -8.16 -2.41
N PRO A 262 -17.13 -7.81 -3.13
CA PRO A 262 -15.84 -7.50 -2.49
C PRO A 262 -15.89 -6.32 -1.51
N PHE A 263 -16.87 -5.41 -1.63
CA PHE A 263 -16.98 -4.26 -0.74
C PHE A 263 -17.67 -4.56 0.59
N LEU A 264 -18.35 -5.71 0.73
CA LEU A 264 -19.10 -6.02 1.96
C LEU A 264 -18.20 -6.01 3.20
N SER A 265 -17.08 -6.76 3.17
CA SER A 265 -16.17 -6.84 4.31
C SER A 265 -15.48 -5.50 4.61
N PRO A 266 -14.92 -4.77 3.63
CA PRO A 266 -14.39 -3.43 3.84
C PRO A 266 -15.40 -2.42 4.39
N VAL A 267 -16.63 -2.39 3.87
CA VAL A 267 -17.67 -1.47 4.36
C VAL A 267 -18.02 -1.79 5.81
N LEU A 268 -18.15 -3.07 6.16
CA LEU A 268 -18.36 -3.48 7.56
C LEU A 268 -17.19 -3.05 8.45
N LEU A 269 -15.94 -3.26 8.01
CA LEU A 269 -14.76 -2.82 8.75
C LEU A 269 -14.77 -1.31 8.98
N PHE A 270 -15.07 -0.52 7.94
CA PHE A 270 -15.05 0.94 8.02
C PHE A 270 -16.15 1.47 8.93
N LEU A 271 -17.36 0.89 8.83
CA LEU A 271 -18.49 1.24 9.68
C LEU A 271 -18.22 0.87 11.14
N LEU A 272 -17.81 -0.37 11.42
CA LEU A 272 -17.55 -0.83 12.78
C LEU A 272 -16.41 -0.06 13.43
N SER A 273 -15.34 0.24 12.69
CA SER A 273 -14.24 1.05 13.19
C SER A 273 -14.66 2.49 13.46
N SER A 274 -15.51 3.08 12.60
CA SER A 274 -15.99 4.46 12.80
C SER A 274 -16.94 4.57 13.98
N VAL A 275 -17.85 3.59 14.13
CA VAL A 275 -18.71 3.47 15.31
C VAL A 275 -17.84 3.33 16.56
N TRP A 276 -16.83 2.46 16.54
CA TRP A 276 -15.93 2.29 17.66
C TRP A 276 -15.19 3.59 18.00
N VAL A 277 -14.62 4.31 17.03
CA VAL A 277 -13.91 5.59 17.28
C VAL A 277 -14.84 6.66 17.86
N ILE A 278 -16.11 6.71 17.43
CA ILE A 278 -17.08 7.73 17.90
C ILE A 278 -17.61 7.41 19.30
N PHE A 279 -17.82 6.14 19.62
CA PHE A 279 -18.52 5.71 20.84
C PHE A 279 -17.62 5.01 21.87
N SER A 280 -16.34 4.76 21.55
CA SER A 280 -15.39 4.23 22.52
C SER A 280 -15.18 5.24 23.66
N PRO A 281 -15.09 4.78 24.92
CA PRO A 281 -14.76 5.62 26.08
C PRO A 281 -13.42 6.33 25.95
#